data_AF-A0A964W2E4-F1
#
_entry.id   AF-A0A964W2E4-F1
#
_cell.length_a   1.000
_cell.length_b   1.000
_cell.length_c   1.000
_cell.angle_alpha   90.00
_cell.angle_beta   90.00
_cell.angle_gamma   90.00
#
_symmetry.space_group_name_H-M   'P 1'
#
loop_
_entity.id
_entity.type
_entity.pdbx_description
1 polymer ?
#
loop_
_entity_poly.entity_id
_entity_poly.type
_entity_poly.pdbx_seq_one_letter_code
_entity_poly.pdbx_strand_id
1 'polypeptide(L)'
;MKLFKLVVAGSEEDFSIAYNSSSDFMNYNDCKYSGSEEEKYISFLEDLKKNGGPQPVNIKVKLKTKTVDRAFPKNKVLSIESVGNFVSEL
;
A
#
# COMPACT_ATOMS: atom_id res chain seq x y z
N MET A 1 2.61 13.75 10.40
CA MET A 1 1.90 12.51 9.99
C MET A 1 2.06 12.34 8.49
N LYS A 2 2.14 11.10 8.00
CA LYS A 2 2.35 10.76 6.60
C LYS A 2 1.05 10.36 5.93
N LEU A 3 0.97 10.64 4.63
CA LEU A 3 0.03 10.03 3.70
C LEU A 3 0.70 8.85 3.04
N PHE A 4 -0.06 7.81 2.75
CA PHE A 4 0.46 6.63 2.08
C PHE A 4 -0.22 6.41 0.74
N LYS A 5 0.57 5.95 -0.22
CA LYS A 5 0.12 5.53 -1.53
C LYS A 5 0.79 4.22 -1.91
N LEU A 6 -0.01 3.26 -2.31
CA LEU A 6 0.43 1.95 -2.80
C LEU A 6 0.15 1.88 -4.30
N VAL A 7 1.11 1.34 -5.06
CA VAL A 7 0.90 1.00 -6.47
C VAL A 7 1.17 -0.48 -6.64
N VAL A 8 0.13 -1.26 -6.88
CA VAL A 8 0.21 -2.70 -7.14
C VAL A 8 0.29 -2.92 -8.64
N ALA A 9 1.28 -3.66 -9.12
CA ALA A 9 1.47 -3.95 -10.55
C ALA A 9 1.83 -5.43 -10.78
N GLY A 10 1.43 -5.97 -11.93
CA GLY A 10 1.71 -7.37 -12.32
C GLY A 10 0.44 -8.19 -12.55
N SER A 11 0.35 -9.33 -11.87
CA SER A 11 -0.78 -10.26 -11.86
C SER A 11 -1.07 -10.74 -10.44
N GLU A 12 -2.22 -11.37 -10.19
CA GLU A 12 -2.60 -11.83 -8.85
C GLU A 12 -1.58 -12.83 -8.25
N GLU A 13 -0.92 -13.63 -9.09
CA GLU A 13 0.06 -14.65 -8.69
C GLU A 13 1.51 -14.15 -8.66
N ASP A 14 1.79 -13.06 -9.39
CA ASP A 14 3.12 -12.45 -9.53
C ASP A 14 2.96 -10.93 -9.63
N PHE A 15 3.08 -10.26 -8.48
CA PHE A 15 2.92 -8.82 -8.32
C PHE A 15 4.07 -8.19 -7.55
N SER A 16 4.15 -6.86 -7.68
CA SER A 16 4.99 -6.00 -6.85
C SER A 16 4.20 -4.80 -6.36
N ILE A 17 4.54 -4.32 -5.16
CA ILE A 17 3.91 -3.14 -4.57
C ILE A 17 4.96 -2.04 -4.38
N ALA A 18 4.72 -0.88 -4.98
CA ALA A 18 5.49 0.33 -4.71
C ALA A 18 4.86 1.06 -3.51
N TYR A 19 5.59 1.10 -2.40
CA TYR A 19 5.19 1.76 -1.16
C TYR A 19 5.69 3.19 -1.14
N ASN A 20 4.78 4.16 -1.17
CA ASN A 20 5.14 5.56 -1.19
C ASN A 20 4.50 6.30 -0.02
N SER A 21 5.19 7.30 0.50
CA SER A 21 4.65 8.20 1.50
C SER A 21 4.97 9.66 1.22
N SER A 22 4.12 10.56 1.72
CA SER A 22 4.31 12.00 1.61
C SER A 22 3.99 12.69 2.93
N SER A 23 4.74 13.73 3.27
CA SER A 23 4.46 14.64 4.38
C SER A 23 3.77 15.94 3.95
N ASP A 24 3.70 16.22 2.65
CA ASP A 24 3.28 17.50 2.08
C ASP A 24 2.21 17.37 0.98
N PHE A 25 1.62 16.18 0.80
CA PHE A 25 0.61 15.81 -0.22
C PHE A 25 1.08 15.85 -1.68
N MET A 26 2.11 16.64 -1.99
CA MET A 26 2.58 16.88 -3.35
C MET A 26 3.67 15.89 -3.76
N ASN A 27 4.58 15.57 -2.83
CA ASN A 27 5.77 14.79 -3.13
C ASN A 27 5.71 13.44 -2.42
N TYR A 28 5.41 12.39 -3.19
CA TYR A 28 5.47 11.02 -2.71
C TYR A 28 6.86 10.43 -2.93
N ASN A 29 7.43 9.90 -1.85
CA ASN A 29 8.74 9.27 -1.85
C ASN A 29 8.60 7.79 -1.55
N ASP A 30 9.45 6.97 -2.18
CA ASP A 30 9.56 5.55 -1.90
C ASP A 30 9.96 5.33 -0.42
N CYS A 31 9.22 4.47 0.27
CA CYS A 31 9.49 4.10 1.65
C CYS A 31 10.71 3.17 1.81
N LYS A 32 11.25 2.61 0.71
CA LYS A 32 12.46 1.77 0.66
C LYS A 32 12.44 0.57 1.60
N TYR A 33 11.27 -0.05 1.80
CA TYR A 33 11.17 -1.31 2.55
C TYR A 33 11.91 -2.43 1.81
N SER A 34 12.57 -3.31 2.56
CA SER A 34 13.41 -4.39 2.03
C SER A 34 12.84 -5.77 2.40
N GLY A 35 13.15 -6.78 1.57
CA GLY A 35 12.71 -8.17 1.78
C GLY A 35 11.75 -8.64 0.69
N SER A 36 11.05 -9.73 0.99
CA SER A 36 9.89 -10.23 0.25
C SER A 36 8.72 -9.22 0.27
N GLU A 37 7.73 -9.39 -0.60
CA GLU A 37 6.55 -8.50 -0.60
C GLU A 37 5.76 -8.59 0.71
N GLU A 38 5.73 -9.76 1.37
CA GLU A 38 5.10 -9.91 2.69
C GLU A 38 5.84 -9.09 3.76
N GLU A 39 7.18 -9.16 3.81
CA GLU A 39 7.99 -8.39 4.76
C GLU A 39 7.89 -6.87 4.53
N LYS A 40 7.86 -6.45 3.27
CA LYS A 40 7.63 -5.04 2.91
C LYS A 40 6.23 -4.59 3.33
N TYR A 41 5.22 -5.43 3.13
CA TYR A 41 3.84 -5.13 3.49
C TYR A 41 3.67 -5.00 5.01
N ILE A 42 4.26 -5.92 5.78
CA ILE A 42 4.29 -5.83 7.25
C ILE A 42 4.97 -4.54 7.70
N SER A 43 6.14 -4.21 7.13
CA SER A 43 6.87 -2.96 7.44
C SER A 43 6.01 -1.71 7.14
N PHE A 44 5.25 -1.75 6.05
CA PHE A 44 4.29 -0.72 5.70
C PHE A 44 3.16 -0.60 6.73
N LEU A 45 2.57 -1.70 7.17
CA LEU A 45 1.50 -1.68 8.18
C LEU A 45 1.96 -1.07 9.50
N GLU A 46 3.19 -1.39 9.93
CA GLU A 46 3.81 -0.79 11.12
C GLU A 46 3.99 0.73 10.97
N ASP A 47 4.51 1.19 9.82
CA ASP A 47 4.70 2.62 9.52
C ASP A 47 3.34 3.34 9.38
N LEU A 48 2.34 2.71 8.77
CA LEU A 48 0.98 3.23 8.66
C LEU A 48 0.35 3.40 10.05
N LYS A 49 0.53 2.42 10.94
CA LYS A 49 0.02 2.45 12.31
C LYS A 49 0.67 3.59 13.10
N LYS A 50 2.01 3.71 13.03
CA LYS A 50 2.80 4.67 13.82
C LYS A 50 2.75 6.10 13.28
N ASN A 51 2.88 6.26 11.97
CA ASN A 51 3.12 7.56 11.33
C ASN A 51 1.97 8.01 10.41
N GLY A 52 1.05 7.12 10.05
CA GLY A 52 -0.08 7.42 9.18
C GLY A 52 -1.09 8.37 9.82
N GLY A 53 -1.47 9.40 9.05
CA GLY A 53 -2.50 10.35 9.44
C GLY A 53 -3.92 9.77 9.40
N PRO A 54 -4.95 10.60 9.68
CA PRO A 54 -6.36 10.20 9.60
C PRO A 54 -6.85 9.95 8.17
N GLN A 55 -6.06 10.34 7.16
CA GLN A 55 -6.42 10.21 5.76
C GLN A 55 -6.43 8.75 5.31
N PRO A 56 -7.27 8.40 4.32
CA PRO A 56 -7.23 7.07 3.72
C PRO A 56 -5.91 6.82 2.97
N VAL A 57 -5.61 5.54 2.76
CA VAL A 57 -4.47 5.11 1.93
C VAL A 57 -4.93 5.07 0.48
N ASN A 58 -4.19 5.74 -0.40
CA ASN A 58 -4.48 5.72 -1.83
C ASN A 58 -3.89 4.47 -2.47
N ILE A 59 -4.71 3.65 -3.11
CA ILE A 59 -4.29 2.39 -3.71
C ILE A 59 -4.59 2.42 -5.20
N LYS A 60 -3.52 2.27 -5.99
CA LYS A 60 -3.60 2.18 -7.45
C LYS A 60 -3.20 0.77 -7.88
N VAL A 61 -4.12 0.08 -8.53
CA VAL A 61 -3.94 -1.27 -9.04
C VAL A 61 -3.77 -1.20 -10.55
N LYS A 62 -2.69 -1.80 -11.05
CA LYS A 62 -2.35 -1.94 -12.47
C LYS A 62 -1.98 -3.39 -12.75
N LEU A 63 -2.96 -4.28 -12.55
CA LEU A 63 -2.82 -5.68 -12.90
C LEU A 63 -3.18 -5.90 -14.38
N LYS A 64 -2.68 -6.99 -14.98
CA LYS A 64 -3.00 -7.36 -16.38
C LYS A 64 -4.51 -7.42 -16.65
N THR A 65 -5.29 -7.87 -15.68
CA THR A 65 -6.75 -8.08 -15.77
C THR A 65 -7.58 -6.93 -15.18
N LYS A 66 -6.95 -6.03 -14.41
CA LYS A 66 -7.69 -5.06 -13.58
C LYS A 66 -6.90 -3.77 -13.37
N THR A 67 -7.55 -2.64 -13.65
CA THR A 67 -7.06 -1.31 -13.29
C THR A 67 -8.05 -0.63 -12.36
N VAL A 68 -7.60 -0.30 -11.14
CA VAL A 68 -8.41 0.39 -10.13
C VAL A 68 -7.62 1.52 -9.51
N ASP A 69 -8.30 2.62 -9.19
CA ASP A 69 -7.76 3.71 -8.38
C ASP A 69 -8.79 4.01 -7.28
N ARG A 70 -8.44 3.71 -6.02
CA ARG A 70 -9.37 3.82 -4.89
C ARG A 70 -8.63 4.17 -3.60
N ALA A 71 -9.26 5.00 -2.78
CA ALA A 71 -8.81 5.27 -1.42
C ALA A 71 -9.48 4.31 -0.42
N PHE A 72 -8.69 3.66 0.43
CA PHE A 72 -9.20 2.76 1.47
C PHE A 72 -9.00 3.39 2.86
N PRO A 73 -10.00 3.26 3.77
CA PRO A 73 -9.83 3.69 5.15
C PRO A 73 -8.61 3.02 5.79
N LYS A 74 -7.80 3.79 6.52
CA LYS A 74 -6.60 3.28 7.22
C LYS A 74 -6.89 2.02 8.03
N ASN A 75 -7.99 2.01 8.80
CA ASN A 75 -8.35 0.86 9.63
C ASN A 75 -8.69 -0.40 8.83
N LYS A 76 -9.23 -0.25 7.61
CA LYS A 76 -9.47 -1.39 6.72
C LYS A 76 -8.17 -1.95 6.17
N VAL A 77 -7.21 -1.10 5.82
CA VAL A 77 -5.89 -1.57 5.37
C VAL A 77 -5.16 -2.28 6.50
N LEU A 78 -5.20 -1.71 7.71
CA LEU A 78 -4.59 -2.31 8.91
C LEU A 78 -5.22 -3.64 9.34
N SER A 79 -6.44 -3.96 8.91
CA SER A 79 -7.09 -5.24 9.25
C SER A 79 -6.72 -6.39 8.31
N ILE A 80 -5.99 -6.12 7.23
CA ILE A 80 -5.56 -7.15 6.28
C ILE A 80 -4.06 -7.37 6.46
N GLU A 81 -3.68 -8.36 7.25
CA GLU A 81 -2.29 -8.54 7.71
C GLU A 81 -1.38 -9.28 6.72
N SER A 82 -1.95 -9.87 5.66
CA SER A 82 -1.19 -10.58 4.62
C SER A 82 -1.32 -9.91 3.25
N VAL A 83 -0.22 -9.83 2.50
CA VAL A 83 -0.17 -9.15 1.20
C VAL A 83 -1.01 -9.87 0.13
N GLY A 84 -1.08 -11.21 0.19
CA GLY A 84 -1.92 -11.99 -0.71
C GLY A 84 -3.41 -11.70 -0.52
N ASN A 85 -3.86 -11.64 0.75
CA ASN A 85 -5.24 -11.26 1.08
C ASN A 85 -5.52 -9.81 0.70
N PHE A 86 -4.54 -8.92 0.92
CA PHE A 86 -4.66 -7.52 0.52
C PHE A 86 -4.91 -7.40 -0.98
N VAL A 87 -4.08 -8.01 -1.82
CA VAL A 87 -4.24 -7.97 -3.27
C VAL A 87 -5.55 -8.59 -3.74
N SER A 88 -6.00 -9.68 -3.08
CA SER A 88 -7.27 -10.36 -3.41
C SER A 88 -8.51 -9.51 -3.07
N GLU A 89 -8.42 -8.60 -2.10
CA GLU A 89 -9.53 -7.71 -1.70
C GLU A 89 -9.62 -6.40 -2.52
N LEU A 90 -8.61 -6.09 -3.34
CA LEU A 90 -8.59 -4.90 -4.21
C LEU A 90 -9.45 -5.12 -5.45
#